data_AF-A0A712CRQ2-F1
#
_entry.id   AF-A0A712CRQ2-F1
#
_cell.length_a   1.000
_cell.length_b   1.000
_cell.length_c   1.000
_cell.angle_alpha   90.00
_cell.angle_beta   90.00
_cell.angle_gamma   90.00
#
_symmetry.space_group_name_H-M   'P 1'
#
loop_
_entity.id
_entity.type
_entity.pdbx_description
1 polymer ?
#
loop_
_entity_poly.entity_id
_entity_poly.type
_entity_poly.pdbx_seq_one_letter_code
_entity_poly.pdbx_strand_id
1 'polypeptide(L)'
;NNLYSPLVKNYLSFIYNSKLLKTAPASWQDLLDGKFKNKLQYSTPGQAADGTAVMLQAFHSFGSKDAGFAYLGKLQANNVGPSASTGKLTALVNKGEIYVANGDLQMNLAQMERNPNVKIFWPANDKGERSALAIPYVIGLVQGAPQSENGKKLINFLLSKEAQTRVSELSWGMPVRSDVTPSDEHYKAATAALEGVQSWQPNWDDVAVSLSADISRWHKVTESE
;
A
#
# COMPACT_ATOMS: atom_id res chain seq x y z
N ASN A 1 13.84 -10.23 -15.52
CA ASN A 1 12.84 -11.30 -15.66
C ASN A 1 11.78 -10.84 -16.66
N ASN A 2 11.63 -11.50 -17.81
CA ASN A 2 10.71 -11.09 -18.90
C ASN A 2 9.29 -11.68 -18.76
N LEU A 3 8.88 -12.06 -17.55
CA LEU A 3 7.64 -12.80 -17.31
C LEU A 3 6.43 -11.89 -17.08
N TYR A 4 6.65 -10.66 -16.64
CA TYR A 4 5.63 -9.65 -16.40
C TYR A 4 6.22 -8.25 -16.55
N SER A 5 5.34 -7.26 -16.71
CA SER A 5 5.66 -5.84 -16.78
C SER A 5 4.79 -5.06 -15.79
N PRO A 6 5.31 -4.02 -15.14
CA PRO A 6 4.47 -3.03 -14.47
C PRO A 6 3.47 -2.45 -15.48
N LEU A 7 2.21 -2.35 -15.08
CA LEU A 7 1.13 -1.74 -15.86
C LEU A 7 0.71 -0.38 -15.27
N VAL A 8 0.66 -0.31 -13.94
CA VAL A 8 0.33 0.90 -13.17
C VAL A 8 1.29 1.00 -12.00
N LYS A 9 1.92 2.16 -11.80
CA LYS A 9 2.68 2.43 -10.57
C LYS A 9 1.72 2.54 -9.40
N ASN A 10 2.06 1.93 -8.29
CA ASN A 10 1.27 2.01 -7.08
C ASN A 10 2.17 1.86 -5.87
N TYR A 11 1.71 2.38 -4.73
CA TYR A 11 2.52 2.52 -3.52
C TYR A 11 1.66 2.19 -2.31
N LEU A 12 2.22 1.42 -1.38
CA LEU A 12 1.61 1.25 -0.06
C LEU A 12 1.36 2.64 0.54
N SER A 13 0.20 2.82 1.15
CA SER A 13 -0.16 4.04 1.86
C SER A 13 -0.96 3.72 3.11
N PHE A 14 -1.15 4.72 3.97
CA PHE A 14 -2.06 4.62 5.10
C PHE A 14 -3.16 5.66 4.96
N ILE A 15 -4.30 5.37 5.57
CA ILE A 15 -5.43 6.28 5.64
C ILE A 15 -5.80 6.57 7.08
N TYR A 16 -6.33 7.76 7.31
CA TYR A 16 -6.83 8.17 8.60
C TYR A 16 -8.15 8.92 8.51
N ASN A 17 -8.92 8.92 9.61
CA ASN A 17 -10.15 9.70 9.72
C ASN A 17 -9.83 11.16 10.07
N SER A 18 -9.92 12.08 9.10
CA SER A 18 -9.62 13.50 9.28
C SER A 18 -10.69 14.30 10.02
N LYS A 19 -11.88 13.74 10.22
CA LYS A 19 -12.92 14.37 11.06
C LYS A 19 -12.54 14.23 12.54
N LEU A 20 -12.05 13.06 12.93
CA LEU A 20 -11.70 12.68 14.29
C LEU A 20 -10.25 13.01 14.66
N LEU A 21 -9.30 12.84 13.73
CA LEU A 21 -7.90 13.24 13.91
C LEU A 21 -7.63 14.51 13.11
N LYS A 22 -7.27 15.60 13.80
CA LYS A 22 -6.99 16.88 13.12
C LYS A 22 -5.71 16.84 12.30
N THR A 23 -4.74 16.04 12.74
CA THR A 23 -3.48 15.78 12.04
C THR A 23 -3.31 14.28 11.84
N ALA A 24 -2.66 13.90 10.73
CA ALA A 24 -2.23 12.53 10.55
C ALA A 24 -1.18 12.15 11.63
N PRO A 25 -1.09 10.87 12.02
CA PRO A 25 0.08 10.38 12.76
C PRO A 25 1.35 10.73 11.97
N ALA A 26 2.29 11.43 12.62
CA ALA A 26 3.48 11.94 11.97
C ALA A 26 4.57 10.86 11.85
N SER A 27 4.59 9.91 12.78
CA SER A 27 5.61 8.86 12.87
C SER A 27 5.01 7.46 13.09
N TRP A 28 5.81 6.42 12.90
CA TRP A 28 5.43 5.05 13.27
C TRP A 28 5.18 4.94 14.78
N GLN A 29 5.93 5.67 15.60
CA GLN A 29 5.78 5.68 17.05
C GLN A 29 4.42 6.23 17.49
N ASP A 30 3.88 7.22 16.78
CA ASP A 30 2.56 7.79 17.09
C ASP A 30 1.44 6.74 17.01
N LEU A 31 1.58 5.74 16.14
CA LEU A 31 0.60 4.66 16.00
C LEU A 31 0.55 3.72 17.20
N LEU A 32 1.54 3.78 18.10
CA LEU A 32 1.57 3.04 19.37
C LEU A 32 0.85 3.78 20.51
N ASP A 33 0.45 5.04 20.31
CA ASP A 33 -0.30 5.83 21.29
C ASP A 33 -1.59 5.10 21.70
N GLY A 34 -1.87 5.05 23.01
CA GLY A 34 -3.04 4.36 23.55
C GLY A 34 -4.40 4.89 23.05
N LYS A 35 -4.45 6.11 22.47
CA LYS A 35 -5.65 6.59 21.77
C LYS A 35 -6.04 5.74 20.56
N PHE A 36 -5.11 4.95 20.03
CA PHE A 36 -5.33 4.01 18.94
C PHE A 36 -5.76 2.62 19.39
N LYS A 37 -5.91 2.37 20.70
CA LYS A 37 -6.38 1.08 21.21
C LYS A 37 -7.72 0.68 20.58
N ASN A 38 -7.75 -0.44 19.87
CA ASN A 38 -8.90 -0.91 19.07
C ASN A 38 -9.40 0.12 18.03
N LYS A 39 -8.52 0.97 17.53
CA LYS A 39 -8.81 2.03 16.54
C LYS A 39 -7.83 2.04 15.37
N LEU A 40 -6.98 1.04 15.27
CA LEU A 40 -6.13 0.83 14.09
C LEU A 40 -6.42 -0.55 13.54
N GLN A 41 -6.39 -0.69 12.22
CA GLN A 41 -6.44 -2.01 11.61
C GLN A 41 -5.64 -2.03 10.32
N TYR A 42 -4.84 -3.07 10.13
CA TYR A 42 -4.25 -3.35 8.82
C TYR A 42 -4.67 -4.73 8.33
N SER A 43 -4.73 -4.90 7.01
CA SER A 43 -5.05 -6.18 6.39
C SER A 43 -3.99 -7.24 6.71
N THR A 44 -4.40 -8.49 6.84
CA THR A 44 -3.55 -9.59 7.32
C THR A 44 -2.45 -9.96 6.30
N PRO A 45 -1.15 -9.95 6.67
CA PRO A 45 -0.07 -10.47 5.85
C PRO A 45 -0.33 -11.90 5.37
N GLY A 46 0.00 -12.19 4.11
CA GLY A 46 -0.26 -13.50 3.48
C GLY A 46 -1.70 -13.75 3.03
N GLN A 47 -2.68 -12.98 3.53
CA GLN A 47 -4.07 -13.03 3.05
C GLN A 47 -4.38 -11.89 2.08
N ALA A 48 -3.87 -10.69 2.38
CA ALA A 48 -3.97 -9.51 1.52
C ALA A 48 -2.57 -9.00 1.15
N ALA A 49 -2.37 -8.65 -0.11
CA ALA A 49 -1.09 -8.14 -0.61
C ALA A 49 -0.64 -6.89 0.16
N ASP A 50 -1.56 -5.95 0.44
CA ASP A 50 -1.24 -4.73 1.21
C ASP A 50 -0.89 -5.02 2.66
N GLY A 51 -1.38 -6.13 3.22
CA GLY A 51 -0.99 -6.59 4.55
C GLY A 51 0.46 -7.03 4.58
N THR A 52 0.87 -7.83 3.60
CA THR A 52 2.28 -8.19 3.40
C THR A 52 3.12 -6.94 3.16
N ALA A 53 2.61 -5.96 2.42
CA ALA A 53 3.30 -4.69 2.19
C ALA A 53 3.51 -3.90 3.49
N VAL A 54 2.54 -3.86 4.42
CA VAL A 54 2.73 -3.24 5.76
C VAL A 54 3.86 -3.91 6.52
N MET A 55 3.93 -5.25 6.51
CA MET A 55 4.99 -5.99 7.17
C MET A 55 6.38 -5.64 6.60
N LEU A 56 6.52 -5.64 5.27
CA LEU A 56 7.76 -5.28 4.60
C LEU A 56 8.14 -3.81 4.82
N GLN A 57 7.16 -2.92 4.81
CA GLN A 57 7.34 -1.50 5.13
C GLN A 57 7.84 -1.31 6.56
N ALA A 58 7.32 -2.05 7.54
CA ALA A 58 7.86 -2.00 8.90
C ALA A 58 9.33 -2.45 8.94
N PHE A 59 9.71 -3.52 8.23
CA PHE A 59 11.12 -3.95 8.18
C PHE A 59 12.04 -2.85 7.64
N HIS A 60 11.61 -2.18 6.57
CA HIS A 60 12.36 -1.08 5.98
C HIS A 60 12.43 0.13 6.92
N SER A 61 11.30 0.57 7.47
CA SER A 61 11.22 1.76 8.33
C SER A 61 11.97 1.59 9.67
N PHE A 62 12.15 0.36 10.14
CA PHE A 62 12.91 0.03 11.35
C PHE A 62 14.30 -0.56 11.07
N GLY A 63 14.72 -0.60 9.80
CA GLY A 63 16.07 -1.01 9.38
C GLY A 63 16.38 -2.51 9.46
N SER A 64 15.48 -3.35 9.98
CA SER A 64 15.66 -4.80 10.02
C SER A 64 14.33 -5.54 10.21
N LYS A 65 14.31 -6.83 9.85
CA LYS A 65 13.17 -7.71 10.15
C LYS A 65 12.89 -7.79 11.64
N ASP A 66 13.93 -7.97 12.46
CA ASP A 66 13.79 -8.11 13.91
C ASP A 66 13.14 -6.88 14.55
N ALA A 67 13.61 -5.69 14.21
CA ALA A 67 13.04 -4.44 14.72
C ALA A 67 11.61 -4.21 14.21
N GLY A 68 11.33 -4.52 12.94
CA GLY A 68 9.98 -4.39 12.40
C GLY A 68 8.99 -5.40 13.01
N PHE A 69 9.39 -6.64 13.26
CA PHE A 69 8.56 -7.60 14.00
C PHE A 69 8.31 -7.16 15.44
N ALA A 70 9.34 -6.68 16.13
CA ALA A 70 9.19 -6.14 17.48
C ALA A 70 8.22 -4.94 17.52
N TYR A 71 8.26 -4.09 16.49
CA TYR A 71 7.30 -3.00 16.34
C TYR A 71 5.87 -3.51 16.07
N LEU A 72 5.69 -4.43 15.12
CA LEU A 72 4.37 -4.98 14.79
C LEU A 72 3.72 -5.69 15.98
N GLY A 73 4.51 -6.37 16.82
CA GLY A 73 4.01 -6.94 18.08
C GLY A 73 3.52 -5.86 19.05
N LYS A 74 4.22 -4.73 19.18
CA LYS A 74 3.73 -3.60 19.99
C LYS A 74 2.48 -2.96 19.40
N LEU A 75 2.43 -2.83 18.08
CA LEU A 75 1.28 -2.25 17.36
C LEU A 75 0.01 -3.09 17.55
N GLN A 76 0.15 -4.40 17.79
CA GLN A 76 -0.97 -5.30 17.98
C GLN A 76 -1.91 -4.88 19.11
N ALA A 77 -1.40 -4.27 20.18
CA ALA A 77 -2.22 -3.74 21.28
C ALA A 77 -3.25 -2.68 20.81
N ASN A 78 -2.99 -2.04 19.67
CA ASN A 78 -3.88 -1.07 19.03
C ASN A 78 -4.69 -1.64 17.85
N ASN A 79 -4.30 -2.82 17.37
CA ASN A 79 -4.91 -3.46 16.21
C ASN A 79 -6.24 -4.12 16.58
N VAL A 80 -7.30 -3.86 15.80
CA VAL A 80 -8.63 -4.49 16.01
C VAL A 80 -8.59 -6.00 15.74
N GLY A 81 -7.65 -6.48 14.92
CA GLY A 81 -7.49 -7.89 14.60
C GLY A 81 -7.42 -8.16 13.10
N PRO A 82 -7.51 -9.43 12.68
CA PRO A 82 -7.28 -9.82 11.30
C PRO A 82 -8.32 -9.22 10.33
N SER A 83 -7.87 -8.90 9.12
CA SER A 83 -8.73 -8.47 8.01
C SER A 83 -8.21 -9.04 6.70
N ALA A 84 -9.02 -9.89 6.06
CA ALA A 84 -8.68 -10.50 4.77
C ALA A 84 -8.82 -9.51 3.59
N SER A 85 -9.25 -8.26 3.82
CA SER A 85 -9.54 -7.32 2.73
C SER A 85 -9.22 -5.88 3.10
N THR A 86 -8.23 -5.30 2.42
CA THR A 86 -7.81 -3.91 2.60
C THR A 86 -8.92 -2.92 2.26
N GLY A 87 -9.58 -3.08 1.11
CA GLY A 87 -10.61 -2.13 0.64
C GLY A 87 -11.86 -2.02 1.54
N LYS A 88 -12.10 -2.98 2.45
CA LYS A 88 -13.18 -2.89 3.44
C LYS A 88 -12.84 -1.93 4.59
N LEU A 89 -11.56 -1.71 4.88
CA LEU A 89 -11.11 -0.90 6.01
C LEU A 89 -11.44 0.59 5.82
N THR A 90 -11.46 1.08 4.58
CA THR A 90 -11.75 2.49 4.27
C THR A 90 -13.12 2.93 4.76
N ALA A 91 -14.14 2.08 4.63
CA ALA A 91 -15.48 2.39 5.13
C ALA A 91 -15.50 2.49 6.68
N LEU A 92 -14.73 1.63 7.36
CA LEU A 92 -14.60 1.66 8.82
C LEU A 92 -13.88 2.94 9.28
N VAL A 93 -12.81 3.32 8.58
CA VAL A 93 -12.09 4.59 8.81
C VAL A 93 -13.03 5.77 8.57
N ASN A 94 -13.76 5.80 7.45
CA ASN A 94 -14.66 6.90 7.11
C ASN A 94 -15.77 7.11 8.16
N LYS A 95 -16.32 6.01 8.70
CA LYS A 95 -17.33 6.03 9.78
C LYS A 95 -16.74 6.36 11.15
N GLY A 96 -15.43 6.23 11.33
CA GLY A 96 -14.74 6.45 12.60
C GLY A 96 -14.82 5.26 13.56
N GLU A 97 -15.19 4.08 13.06
CA GLU A 97 -15.15 2.83 13.83
C GLU A 97 -13.71 2.48 14.20
N ILE A 98 -12.80 2.66 13.24
CA ILE A 98 -11.35 2.76 13.40
C ILE A 98 -10.87 4.12 12.88
N TYR A 99 -9.68 4.54 13.30
CA TYR A 99 -9.10 5.84 12.96
C TYR A 99 -8.00 5.75 11.92
N VAL A 100 -7.31 4.61 11.83
CA VAL A 100 -6.18 4.40 10.92
C VAL A 100 -6.29 3.02 10.26
N ALA A 101 -6.00 2.95 8.97
CA ALA A 101 -5.80 1.69 8.27
C ALA A 101 -4.74 1.77 7.17
N ASN A 102 -4.31 0.62 6.64
CA ASN A 102 -3.47 0.55 5.45
C ASN A 102 -4.32 0.56 4.16
N GLY A 103 -3.67 0.84 3.04
CA GLY A 103 -4.19 0.71 1.69
C GLY A 103 -3.09 0.93 0.67
N ASP A 104 -3.45 1.14 -0.58
CA ASP A 104 -2.56 1.57 -1.64
C ASP A 104 -3.02 2.90 -2.22
N LEU A 105 -2.10 3.66 -2.81
CA LEU A 105 -2.35 5.02 -3.26
C LEU A 105 -3.53 5.08 -4.24
N GLN A 106 -3.54 4.22 -5.27
CA GLN A 106 -4.58 4.22 -6.29
C GLN A 106 -5.96 3.92 -5.68
N MET A 107 -6.07 2.86 -4.87
CA MET A 107 -7.32 2.50 -4.20
C MET A 107 -7.81 3.61 -3.28
N ASN A 108 -6.92 4.15 -2.45
CA ASN A 108 -7.31 5.15 -1.46
C ASN A 108 -7.76 6.46 -2.11
N LEU A 109 -7.06 6.92 -3.15
CA LEU A 109 -7.49 8.10 -3.91
C LEU A 109 -8.89 7.90 -4.53
N ALA A 110 -9.11 6.77 -5.20
CA ALA A 110 -10.41 6.46 -5.77
C ALA A 110 -11.52 6.37 -4.72
N GLN A 111 -11.23 5.80 -3.54
CA GLN A 111 -12.22 5.65 -2.48
C GLN A 111 -12.51 6.96 -1.75
N MET A 112 -11.58 7.91 -1.67
CA MET A 112 -11.79 9.22 -1.05
C MET A 112 -12.93 10.01 -1.69
N GLU A 113 -13.23 9.79 -2.98
CA GLU A 113 -14.39 10.40 -3.66
C GLU A 113 -15.71 10.15 -2.94
N ARG A 114 -15.85 8.99 -2.29
CA ARG A 114 -17.08 8.55 -1.60
C ARG A 114 -16.90 8.44 -0.09
N ASN A 115 -15.71 8.77 0.42
CA ASN A 115 -15.33 8.65 1.81
C ASN A 115 -14.68 9.96 2.29
N PRO A 116 -15.47 11.04 2.49
CA PRO A 116 -14.95 12.39 2.67
C PRO A 116 -14.17 12.60 3.97
N ASN A 117 -14.28 11.70 4.93
CA ASN A 117 -13.48 11.76 6.16
C ASN A 117 -12.12 11.08 6.02
N VAL A 118 -11.83 10.43 4.89
CA VAL A 118 -10.59 9.67 4.67
C VAL A 118 -9.54 10.56 4.04
N LYS A 119 -8.33 10.54 4.60
CA LYS A 119 -7.14 11.16 4.00
C LYS A 119 -5.96 10.20 4.05
N ILE A 120 -5.08 10.34 3.06
CA ILE A 120 -3.87 9.52 2.91
C ILE A 120 -2.71 10.13 3.69
N PHE A 121 -1.85 9.29 4.27
CA PHE A 121 -0.59 9.70 4.91
C PHE A 121 0.47 8.59 4.86
N TRP A 122 1.71 8.97 5.17
CA TRP A 122 2.83 8.06 5.44
C TRP A 122 3.51 8.44 6.75
N PRO A 123 3.59 7.51 7.72
CA PRO A 123 4.35 7.75 8.95
C PRO A 123 5.85 7.83 8.65
N ALA A 124 6.52 8.80 9.28
CA ALA A 124 7.97 8.93 9.21
C ALA A 124 8.69 7.90 10.11
N ASN A 125 9.89 7.48 9.70
CA ASN A 125 10.81 6.72 10.54
C ASN A 125 11.45 7.60 11.64
N ASP A 126 12.35 7.03 12.43
CA ASP A 126 13.09 7.73 13.50
C ASP A 126 14.00 8.86 13.00
N LYS A 127 14.34 8.87 11.71
CA LYS A 127 15.08 9.95 11.02
C LYS A 127 14.18 11.04 10.45
N GLY A 128 12.86 10.93 10.59
CA GLY A 128 11.90 11.87 10.01
C GLY A 128 11.62 11.66 8.52
N GLU A 129 12.08 10.54 7.94
CA GLU A 129 11.92 10.22 6.53
C GLU A 129 10.62 9.43 6.32
N ARG A 130 9.84 9.84 5.32
CA ARG A 130 8.66 9.09 4.88
C ARG A 130 9.04 8.23 3.70
N SER A 131 8.58 6.97 3.71
CA SER A 131 8.79 6.08 2.58
C SER A 131 7.56 5.23 2.27
N ALA A 132 7.48 4.79 1.02
CA ALA A 132 6.40 3.96 0.52
C ALA A 132 6.96 2.79 -0.30
N LEU A 133 6.55 1.58 0.07
CA LEU A 133 6.84 0.39 -0.70
C LEU A 133 6.13 0.47 -2.05
N ALA A 134 6.89 0.39 -3.14
CA ALA A 134 6.34 0.27 -4.48
C ALA A 134 5.70 -1.12 -4.66
N ILE A 135 4.41 -1.14 -4.99
CA ILE A 135 3.59 -2.33 -5.24
C ILE A 135 2.83 -2.18 -6.56
N PRO A 136 3.53 -2.03 -7.70
CA PRO A 136 2.87 -1.78 -8.97
C PRO A 136 1.92 -2.91 -9.33
N TYR A 137 0.79 -2.57 -9.95
CA TYR A 137 -0.02 -3.58 -10.64
C TYR A 137 0.75 -4.05 -11.86
N VAL A 138 0.93 -5.36 -11.98
CA VAL A 138 1.70 -5.99 -13.06
C VAL A 138 0.78 -6.73 -14.02
N ILE A 139 1.23 -6.85 -15.26
CA ILE A 139 0.59 -7.63 -16.30
C ILE A 139 1.59 -8.64 -16.87
N GLY A 140 1.14 -9.88 -17.11
CA GLY A 140 1.95 -10.94 -17.69
C GLY A 140 1.11 -11.81 -18.61
N LEU A 141 1.76 -12.42 -19.61
CA LEU A 141 1.12 -13.38 -20.50
C LEU A 141 1.22 -14.77 -19.87
N VAL A 142 0.09 -15.44 -19.65
CA VAL A 142 0.05 -16.79 -19.12
C VAL A 142 0.67 -17.77 -20.13
N GLN A 143 1.57 -18.62 -19.66
CA GLN A 143 2.20 -19.65 -20.48
C GLN A 143 1.14 -20.60 -21.07
N GLY A 144 1.15 -20.77 -22.39
CA GLY A 144 0.19 -21.63 -23.08
C GLY A 144 -1.22 -21.04 -23.22
N ALA A 145 -1.41 -19.72 -23.04
CA ALA A 145 -2.70 -19.08 -23.22
C ALA A 145 -3.27 -19.35 -24.65
N PRO A 146 -4.55 -19.75 -24.79
CA PRO A 146 -5.14 -20.19 -26.06
C PRO A 146 -5.21 -19.09 -27.13
N GLN A 147 -5.10 -17.83 -26.72
CA GLN A 147 -5.14 -16.65 -27.59
C GLN A 147 -3.90 -15.76 -27.36
N SER A 148 -2.72 -16.39 -27.27
CA SER A 148 -1.46 -15.72 -26.90
C SER A 148 -1.15 -14.47 -27.73
N GLU A 149 -1.39 -14.50 -29.04
CA GLU A 149 -1.15 -13.33 -29.91
C GLU A 149 -2.08 -12.15 -29.59
N ASN A 150 -3.34 -12.40 -29.28
CA ASN A 150 -4.27 -11.35 -28.84
C ASN A 150 -3.91 -10.85 -27.43
N GLY A 151 -3.45 -11.74 -26.54
CA GLY A 151 -2.91 -11.35 -25.24
C GLY A 151 -1.73 -10.38 -25.35
N LYS A 152 -0.78 -10.67 -26.24
CA LYS A 152 0.35 -9.75 -26.54
C LYS A 152 -0.13 -8.41 -27.08
N LYS A 153 -1.09 -8.39 -28.00
CA LYS A 153 -1.69 -7.14 -28.52
C LYS A 153 -2.33 -6.31 -27.41
N LEU A 154 -3.07 -6.94 -26.50
CA LEU A 154 -3.66 -6.26 -25.34
C LEU A 154 -2.59 -5.66 -24.43
N ILE A 155 -1.56 -6.43 -24.08
CA ILE A 155 -0.44 -5.94 -23.26
C ILE A 155 0.23 -4.74 -23.93
N ASN A 156 0.52 -4.82 -25.24
CA ASN A 156 1.13 -3.72 -25.99
C ASN A 156 0.24 -2.49 -26.05
N PHE A 157 -1.07 -2.66 -26.20
CA PHE A 157 -2.03 -1.56 -26.17
C PHE A 157 -2.05 -0.89 -24.79
N LEU A 158 -2.15 -1.66 -23.71
CA LEU A 158 -2.18 -1.14 -22.34
C LEU A 158 -0.89 -0.41 -21.94
N LEU A 159 0.25 -0.80 -22.52
CA LEU A 159 1.56 -0.14 -22.35
C LEU A 159 1.86 0.93 -23.40
N SER A 160 0.92 1.19 -24.33
CA SER A 160 1.07 2.24 -25.33
C SER A 160 1.07 3.62 -24.68
N LYS A 161 1.65 4.60 -25.38
CA LYS A 161 1.66 5.99 -24.92
C LYS A 161 0.23 6.51 -24.72
N GLU A 162 -0.68 6.18 -25.64
CA GLU A 162 -2.08 6.60 -25.59
C GLU A 162 -2.81 6.08 -24.34
N ALA A 163 -2.78 4.77 -24.09
CA ALA A 163 -3.41 4.17 -22.92
C ALA A 163 -2.80 4.71 -21.62
N GLN A 164 -1.47 4.79 -21.54
CA GLN A 164 -0.76 5.27 -20.37
C GLN A 164 -1.01 6.76 -20.09
N THR A 165 -1.34 7.56 -21.11
CA THR A 165 -1.69 8.98 -20.92
C THR A 165 -3.03 9.15 -20.18
N ARG A 166 -3.90 8.13 -20.25
CA ARG A 166 -5.26 8.18 -19.69
C ARG A 166 -5.45 7.35 -18.42
N VAL A 167 -4.41 6.69 -17.94
CA VAL A 167 -4.53 5.73 -16.82
C VAL A 167 -5.00 6.39 -15.52
N SER A 168 -4.53 7.61 -15.24
CA SER A 168 -4.92 8.43 -14.08
C SER A 168 -6.38 8.87 -14.17
N GLU A 169 -6.77 9.45 -15.31
CA GLU A 169 -8.13 9.87 -15.60
C GLU A 169 -9.13 8.72 -15.39
N LEU A 170 -8.84 7.54 -15.96
CA LEU A 170 -9.77 6.42 -16.01
C LEU A 170 -9.80 5.55 -14.76
N SER A 171 -8.71 5.51 -13.99
CA SER A 171 -8.55 4.50 -12.94
C SER A 171 -7.84 4.97 -11.67
N TRP A 172 -7.50 6.26 -11.54
CA TRP A 172 -6.65 6.80 -10.47
C TRP A 172 -5.23 6.23 -10.44
N GLY A 173 -4.84 5.47 -11.47
CA GLY A 173 -3.52 4.86 -11.58
C GLY A 173 -2.45 5.84 -12.05
N MET A 174 -1.19 5.57 -11.71
CA MET A 174 -0.05 6.34 -12.23
C MET A 174 0.63 5.58 -13.40
N PRO A 175 1.03 6.27 -14.48
CA PRO A 175 1.65 5.63 -15.63
C PRO A 175 3.02 5.05 -15.29
N VAL A 176 3.33 3.92 -15.92
CA VAL A 176 4.63 3.25 -15.82
C VAL A 176 5.65 3.80 -16.81
N ARG A 177 5.18 4.42 -17.89
CA ARG A 177 6.03 5.07 -18.91
C ARG A 177 6.68 6.34 -18.37
N SER A 178 7.98 6.49 -18.58
CA SER A 178 8.72 7.69 -18.18
C SER A 178 8.55 8.86 -19.14
N ASP A 179 8.11 8.61 -20.37
CA ASP A 179 7.83 9.62 -21.40
C ASP A 179 6.37 10.10 -21.42
N VAL A 180 5.61 9.77 -20.37
CA VAL A 180 4.20 10.14 -20.17
C VAL A 180 4.07 10.87 -18.85
N THR A 181 3.59 12.11 -18.93
CA THR A 181 3.24 12.94 -17.78
C THR A 181 1.81 13.43 -18.00
N PRO A 182 0.79 12.77 -17.42
CA PRO A 182 -0.58 13.23 -17.47
C PRO A 182 -0.72 14.59 -16.77
N SER A 183 -1.76 15.34 -17.12
CA SER A 183 -2.05 16.67 -16.55
C SER A 183 -3.43 16.77 -15.91
N ASP A 184 -4.15 15.65 -15.81
CA ASP A 184 -5.46 15.57 -15.17
C ASP A 184 -5.35 15.70 -13.64
N GLU A 185 -6.50 15.99 -13.01
CA GLU A 185 -6.57 16.23 -11.57
C GLU A 185 -6.24 14.97 -10.74
N HIS A 186 -6.53 13.76 -11.22
CA HIS A 186 -6.20 12.54 -10.50
C HIS A 186 -4.68 12.33 -10.45
N TYR A 187 -3.98 12.58 -11.56
CA TYR A 187 -2.51 12.50 -11.59
C TYR A 187 -1.85 13.56 -10.70
N LYS A 188 -2.37 14.80 -10.72
CA LYS A 188 -1.90 15.87 -9.82
C LYS A 188 -2.10 15.49 -8.36
N ALA A 189 -3.28 14.97 -7.99
CA ALA A 189 -3.57 14.51 -6.64
C ALA A 189 -2.65 13.38 -6.19
N ALA A 190 -2.39 12.38 -7.05
CA ALA A 190 -1.47 11.29 -6.76
C ALA A 190 -0.03 11.78 -6.58
N THR A 191 0.43 12.69 -7.44
CA THR A 191 1.77 13.28 -7.35
C THR A 191 1.94 14.12 -6.08
N ALA A 192 0.93 14.93 -5.75
CA ALA A 192 0.94 15.73 -4.52
C ALA A 192 0.92 14.87 -3.26
N ALA A 193 0.16 13.75 -3.26
CA ALA A 193 0.15 12.83 -2.12
C ALA A 193 1.54 12.22 -1.84
N LEU A 194 2.33 11.98 -2.88
CA LEU A 194 3.69 11.41 -2.76
C LEU A 194 4.78 12.45 -2.49
N GLU A 195 4.45 13.74 -2.37
CA GLU A 195 5.45 14.78 -2.13
C GLU A 195 6.20 14.55 -0.81
N GLY A 196 7.53 14.48 -0.89
CA GLY A 196 8.39 14.18 0.26
C GLY A 196 8.36 12.71 0.72
N VAL A 197 7.73 11.80 -0.04
CA VAL A 197 7.70 10.36 0.24
C VAL A 197 8.69 9.63 -0.67
N GLN A 198 9.67 8.97 -0.07
CA GLN A 198 10.66 8.20 -0.82
C GLN A 198 10.11 6.81 -1.20
N SER A 199 10.07 6.49 -2.49
CA SER A 199 9.71 5.14 -2.92
C SER A 199 10.87 4.16 -2.68
N TRP A 200 10.57 2.95 -2.21
CA TRP A 200 11.55 1.87 -2.08
C TRP A 200 10.97 0.53 -2.53
N GLN A 201 11.83 -0.47 -2.75
CA GLN A 201 11.43 -1.84 -3.02
C GLN A 201 12.43 -2.82 -2.36
N PRO A 202 11.97 -3.97 -1.82
CA PRO A 202 12.87 -5.00 -1.34
C PRO A 202 13.51 -5.74 -2.51
N ASN A 203 14.49 -6.59 -2.20
CA ASN A 203 14.84 -7.67 -3.09
C ASN A 203 13.69 -8.70 -3.09
N TRP A 204 12.94 -8.78 -4.19
CA TRP A 204 11.79 -9.68 -4.30
C TRP A 204 12.16 -11.16 -4.29
N ASP A 205 13.37 -11.53 -4.73
CA ASP A 205 13.83 -12.91 -4.66
C ASP A 205 14.05 -13.34 -3.20
N ASP A 206 14.64 -12.46 -2.38
CA ASP A 206 14.81 -12.69 -0.94
C ASP A 206 13.46 -12.76 -0.22
N VAL A 207 12.51 -11.89 -0.61
CA VAL A 207 11.13 -11.94 -0.07
C VAL A 207 10.47 -13.26 -0.46
N ALA A 208 10.54 -13.70 -1.72
CA ALA A 208 9.92 -14.94 -2.16
C ALA A 208 10.43 -16.16 -1.38
N VAL A 209 11.74 -16.20 -1.08
CA VAL A 209 12.34 -17.27 -0.27
C VAL A 209 11.89 -17.22 1.19
N SER A 210 11.80 -16.03 1.78
CA SER A 210 11.58 -15.88 3.23
C SER A 210 10.12 -15.64 3.65
N LEU A 211 9.22 -15.34 2.73
CA LEU A 211 7.86 -14.87 3.03
C LEU A 211 7.06 -15.82 3.92
N SER A 212 7.11 -17.13 3.68
CA SER A 212 6.37 -18.11 4.50
C SER A 212 6.86 -18.13 5.96
N ALA A 213 8.17 -18.04 6.17
CA ALA A 213 8.76 -17.95 7.50
C ALA A 213 8.45 -16.60 8.16
N ASP A 214 8.48 -15.51 7.39
CA ASP A 214 8.16 -14.17 7.88
C ASP A 214 6.68 -14.07 8.31
N ILE A 215 5.74 -14.61 7.54
CA ILE A 215 4.32 -14.69 7.92
C ILE A 215 4.14 -15.51 9.19
N SER A 216 4.81 -16.67 9.28
CA SER A 216 4.76 -17.51 10.48
C SER A 216 5.29 -16.77 11.71
N ARG A 217 6.33 -15.95 11.54
CA ARG A 217 6.88 -15.12 12.62
C ARG A 217 5.97 -13.95 12.95
N TRP A 218 5.33 -13.33 11.96
CA TRP A 218 4.33 -12.29 12.17
C TRP A 218 3.21 -12.80 13.08
N HIS A 219 2.61 -13.96 12.76
CA HIS A 219 1.60 -14.59 13.63
C HIS A 219 2.08 -14.74 15.06
N LYS A 220 3.30 -15.27 15.28
CA LYS A 220 3.86 -15.45 16.63
C LYS A 220 3.98 -14.15 17.43
N VAL A 221 4.30 -13.02 16.79
CA VAL A 221 4.47 -11.74 17.50
C VAL A 221 3.16 -10.95 17.63
N THR A 222 2.11 -11.31 16.90
CA THR A 222 0.80 -10.62 16.93
C THR A 222 -0.34 -11.45 17.52
N GLU A 223 -0.15 -12.73 17.77
CA GLU A 223 -1.13 -13.61 18.44
C GLU A 223 -0.76 -13.91 19.89
N SER A 224 0.42 -13.49 20.34
CA SER A 224 0.88 -13.69 21.71
C SER A 224 0.32 -12.64 22.66
N GLU A 225 -1.00 -12.67 22.93
CA GLU A 225 -1.63 -12.19 24.17
C GLU A 225 -2.84 -13.06 24.53
#